data_AF-A0A354JRY7-F1
#
_entry.id   AF-A0A354JRY7-F1
#
_cell.length_a   1.000
_cell.length_b   1.000
_cell.length_c   1.000
_cell.angle_alpha   90.00
_cell.angle_beta   90.00
_cell.angle_gamma   90.00
#
_symmetry.space_group_name_H-M   'P 1'
#
loop_
_entity.id
_entity.type
_entity.pdbx_description
1 polymer ?
#
loop_
_entity_poly.entity_id
_entity_poly.type
_entity_poly.pdbx_seq_one_letter_code
_entity_poly.pdbx_strand_id
1 'polypeptide(L)'
;MSKIIYGIQQVGIGVANHTQAWKWYMEHLGFDIRIFEDNTIAELMLPYTGGQPQQRHAALALNMQGGGGLEIWQYKGRTPLMPESQVLLGDYGIFAAKVKCPNVKKAYDYFESKGIPVSQLSVRPNGEEHFFIKDPFGNFFEIYNHGYIFKDEKKHVSGVGGVVIGVSDIEKSLKLYRDILGYDTIIYDTTAVFEDLAELPGGKGNFRRMLLTHSQTPKGSFSKFFGQSEIELVQVLDREPNKIFKNRYWGDLGFIHLCYDMKNMNDLEKECTDKGFPFTVNSNVKHNKKGNFDMGEAAGHFSYIEDPDGTL
;
A
#
# COMPACT_ATOMS: atom_id res chain seq x y z
N MET A 1 -21.52 -3.59 17.61
CA MET A 1 -20.76 -2.34 17.89
C MET A 1 -20.56 -1.67 16.54
N SER A 2 -19.82 -0.57 16.39
CA SER A 2 -19.45 -0.08 15.05
C SER A 2 -18.07 -0.63 14.66
N LYS A 3 -17.80 -0.75 13.36
CA LYS A 3 -16.44 -1.03 12.86
C LYS A 3 -15.44 0.02 13.37
N ILE A 4 -14.21 -0.40 13.63
CA ILE A 4 -13.12 0.50 14.01
C ILE A 4 -11.90 0.14 13.17
N ILE A 5 -11.42 1.08 12.34
CA ILE A 5 -10.18 0.93 11.58
C ILE A 5 -9.08 1.67 12.34
N TYR A 6 -7.99 0.97 12.66
CA TYR A 6 -6.90 1.52 13.46
C TYR A 6 -5.92 2.32 12.60
N GLY A 7 -5.74 1.93 11.35
CA GLY A 7 -4.85 2.55 10.38
C GLY A 7 -4.35 1.55 9.34
N ILE A 8 -3.50 2.01 8.43
CA ILE A 8 -2.79 1.14 7.48
C ILE A 8 -1.80 0.28 8.28
N GLN A 9 -2.01 -1.03 8.29
CA GLN A 9 -1.11 -1.98 8.94
C GLN A 9 0.12 -2.24 8.08
N GLN A 10 -0.06 -2.45 6.78
CA GLN A 10 1.02 -2.65 5.82
C GLN A 10 0.59 -2.38 4.37
N VAL A 11 1.59 -2.22 3.50
CA VAL A 11 1.44 -2.45 2.06
C VAL A 11 2.15 -3.75 1.73
N GLY A 12 1.47 -4.64 1.02
CA GLY A 12 2.06 -5.88 0.52
C GLY A 12 2.88 -5.61 -0.73
N ILE A 13 4.06 -6.21 -0.85
CA ILE A 13 4.95 -6.07 -2.01
C ILE A 13 5.50 -7.41 -2.45
N GLY A 14 5.17 -7.81 -3.68
CA GLY A 14 5.73 -8.98 -4.35
C GLY A 14 7.15 -8.69 -4.85
N VAL A 15 8.09 -9.57 -4.53
CA VAL A 15 9.52 -9.43 -4.86
C VAL A 15 10.09 -10.72 -5.44
N ALA A 16 11.13 -10.60 -6.28
CA ALA A 16 11.82 -11.76 -6.84
C ALA A 16 12.80 -12.40 -5.84
N ASN A 17 13.29 -11.61 -4.88
CA ASN A 17 14.23 -12.04 -3.85
C ASN A 17 13.95 -11.34 -2.52
N HIS A 18 13.36 -12.08 -1.58
CA HIS A 18 12.96 -11.63 -0.25
C HIS A 18 14.14 -11.09 0.55
N THR A 19 15.26 -11.83 0.62
CA THR A 19 16.44 -11.42 1.40
C THR A 19 17.06 -10.14 0.85
N GLN A 20 17.16 -10.01 -0.48
CA GLN A 20 17.66 -8.79 -1.11
C GLN A 20 16.72 -7.60 -0.84
N ALA A 21 15.41 -7.79 -1.01
CA ALA A 21 14.40 -6.77 -0.78
C ALA A 21 14.45 -6.27 0.67
N TRP A 22 14.36 -7.19 1.63
CA TRP A 22 14.30 -6.82 3.03
C TRP A 22 15.58 -6.14 3.50
N LYS A 23 16.76 -6.63 3.07
CA LYS A 23 18.02 -5.95 3.36
C LYS A 23 17.98 -4.49 2.91
N TRP A 24 17.50 -4.23 1.69
CA TRP A 24 17.40 -2.87 1.16
C TRP A 24 16.39 -2.02 1.96
N TYR A 25 15.21 -2.56 2.28
CA TYR A 25 14.20 -1.83 3.08
C TYR A 25 14.66 -1.55 4.51
N MET A 26 15.42 -2.45 5.13
CA MET A 26 16.04 -2.21 6.43
C MET A 26 17.07 -1.07 6.35
N GLU A 27 17.96 -1.12 5.36
CA GLU A 27 19.08 -0.19 5.24
C GLU A 27 18.64 1.24 4.92
N HIS A 28 17.65 1.38 4.04
CA HIS A 28 17.31 2.69 3.45
C HIS A 28 15.97 3.26 3.92
N LEU A 29 15.00 2.40 4.24
CA LEU A 29 13.67 2.81 4.69
C LEU A 29 13.42 2.51 6.19
N GLY A 30 14.36 1.83 6.85
CA GLY A 30 14.30 1.58 8.28
C GLY A 30 13.24 0.56 8.71
N PHE A 31 12.80 -0.34 7.81
CA PHE A 31 11.90 -1.46 8.13
C PHE A 31 12.66 -2.64 8.78
N ASP A 32 13.22 -2.39 9.96
CA ASP A 32 14.15 -3.26 10.69
C ASP A 32 13.54 -4.03 11.86
N ILE A 33 12.25 -3.84 12.15
CA ILE A 33 11.54 -4.63 13.14
C ILE A 33 10.73 -5.72 12.48
N ARG A 34 11.16 -6.98 12.65
CA ARG A 34 10.41 -8.16 12.23
C ARG A 34 9.21 -8.38 13.15
N ILE A 35 8.01 -8.39 12.58
CA ILE A 35 6.77 -8.81 13.26
C ILE A 35 6.58 -10.32 13.10
N PHE A 36 6.72 -10.81 11.88
CA PHE A 36 6.83 -12.23 11.59
C PHE A 36 7.68 -12.45 10.35
N GLU A 37 8.12 -13.69 10.17
CA GLU A 37 8.70 -14.20 8.93
C GLU A 37 8.28 -15.66 8.78
N ASP A 38 7.68 -16.01 7.66
CA ASP A 38 7.11 -17.33 7.44
C ASP A 38 7.50 -17.91 6.07
N ASN A 39 7.66 -19.23 6.02
CA ASN A 39 7.87 -20.00 4.79
C ASN A 39 6.76 -21.05 4.69
N THR A 40 5.62 -20.64 4.15
CA THR A 40 4.34 -21.37 4.25
C THR A 40 3.60 -21.43 2.91
N ILE A 41 2.39 -21.98 2.91
CA ILE A 41 1.51 -22.06 1.73
C ILE A 41 0.38 -21.03 1.89
N ALA A 42 0.19 -20.19 0.88
CA ALA A 42 -0.96 -19.29 0.78
C ALA A 42 -2.20 -20.09 0.31
N GLU A 43 -3.01 -20.58 1.25
CA GLU A 43 -4.17 -21.46 0.96
C GLU A 43 -5.50 -20.73 0.71
N LEU A 44 -5.56 -19.44 1.05
CA LEU A 44 -6.82 -18.68 1.08
C LEU A 44 -6.97 -17.70 -0.08
N MET A 45 -5.86 -17.23 -0.65
CA MET A 45 -5.84 -16.26 -1.75
C MET A 45 -6.14 -16.88 -3.13
N LEU A 46 -6.85 -18.02 -3.18
CA LEU A 46 -7.13 -18.77 -4.39
C LEU A 46 -7.73 -17.93 -5.53
N PRO A 47 -8.67 -17.00 -5.29
CA PRO A 47 -9.19 -16.12 -6.35
C PRO A 47 -8.08 -15.31 -7.05
N TYR A 48 -6.99 -15.02 -6.34
CA TYR A 48 -5.89 -14.16 -6.80
C TYR A 48 -4.60 -14.92 -7.12
N THR A 49 -4.56 -16.24 -6.91
CA THR A 49 -3.40 -17.11 -7.16
C THR A 49 -3.67 -18.14 -8.26
N GLY A 50 -4.61 -17.85 -9.18
CA GLY A 50 -4.97 -18.73 -10.28
C GLY A 50 -5.76 -19.97 -9.85
N GLY A 51 -6.48 -19.88 -8.73
CA GLY A 51 -7.30 -20.98 -8.19
C GLY A 51 -6.51 -22.06 -7.44
N GLN A 52 -5.20 -21.89 -7.26
CA GLN A 52 -4.33 -22.88 -6.62
C GLN A 52 -3.56 -22.29 -5.44
N PRO A 53 -3.33 -23.07 -4.36
CA PRO A 53 -2.43 -22.65 -3.29
C PRO A 53 -1.00 -22.45 -3.80
N GLN A 54 -0.28 -21.51 -3.20
CA GLN A 54 1.08 -21.17 -3.64
C GLN A 54 2.06 -21.16 -2.46
N GLN A 55 3.22 -21.79 -2.63
CA GLN A 55 4.30 -21.70 -1.65
C GLN A 55 4.94 -20.32 -1.68
N ARG A 56 5.19 -19.77 -0.49
CA ARG A 56 5.71 -18.41 -0.32
C ARG A 56 6.76 -18.31 0.79
N HIS A 57 7.55 -17.25 0.72
CA HIS A 57 8.31 -16.69 1.84
C HIS A 57 7.79 -15.27 2.05
N ALA A 58 7.27 -14.97 3.23
CA ALA A 58 6.85 -13.62 3.56
C ALA A 58 7.40 -13.12 4.89
N ALA A 59 7.54 -11.81 5.01
CA ALA A 59 7.85 -11.16 6.27
C ALA A 59 7.09 -9.84 6.36
N LEU A 60 6.56 -9.53 7.54
CA LEU A 60 6.07 -8.20 7.87
C LEU A 60 7.12 -7.48 8.69
N ALA A 61 7.57 -6.33 8.17
CA ALA A 61 8.56 -5.49 8.82
C ALA A 61 8.02 -4.08 9.07
N LEU A 62 8.34 -3.51 10.25
CA LEU A 62 7.93 -2.17 10.66
C LEU A 62 9.14 -1.23 10.84
N ASN A 63 8.88 0.06 10.75
CA ASN A 63 9.78 1.13 11.18
C ASN A 63 9.26 1.73 12.50
N MET A 64 10.07 1.68 13.57
CA MET A 64 9.66 2.15 14.90
C MET A 64 9.36 3.65 15.00
N GLN A 65 9.72 4.46 14.00
CA GLN A 65 9.28 5.85 13.95
C GLN A 65 7.75 5.99 13.77
N GLY A 66 7.04 4.91 13.42
CA GLY A 66 5.58 4.85 13.27
C GLY A 66 5.15 4.82 11.80
N GLY A 67 3.87 4.61 11.54
CA GLY A 67 3.36 4.25 10.21
C GLY A 67 3.14 2.74 10.05
N GLY A 68 2.51 2.36 8.95
CA GLY A 68 2.35 0.96 8.55
C GLY A 68 3.67 0.31 8.12
N GLY A 69 3.66 -1.01 8.03
CA GLY A 69 4.77 -1.84 7.60
C GLY A 69 4.83 -2.10 6.10
N LEU A 70 5.77 -2.96 5.73
CA LEU A 70 5.81 -3.66 4.45
C LEU A 70 5.68 -5.16 4.68
N GLU A 71 4.70 -5.80 4.03
CA GLU A 71 4.66 -7.25 3.90
C GLU A 71 5.40 -7.63 2.61
N ILE A 72 6.62 -8.13 2.77
CA ILE A 72 7.51 -8.53 1.68
C ILE A 72 7.15 -9.95 1.31
N TRP A 73 6.82 -10.21 0.05
CA TRP A 73 6.25 -11.47 -0.38
C TRP A 73 7.00 -12.06 -1.58
N GLN A 74 7.45 -13.31 -1.48
CA GLN A 74 8.15 -14.01 -2.56
C GLN A 74 7.54 -15.39 -2.83
N TYR A 75 7.25 -15.70 -4.09
CA TYR A 75 6.93 -17.07 -4.52
C TYR A 75 8.11 -18.03 -4.32
N LYS A 76 7.85 -19.22 -3.79
CA LYS A 76 8.84 -20.31 -3.65
C LYS A 76 8.63 -21.47 -4.62
N GLY A 77 7.41 -21.64 -5.14
CA GLY A 77 7.06 -22.71 -6.08
C GLY A 77 6.99 -22.28 -7.55
N ARG A 78 7.13 -20.98 -7.85
CA ARG A 78 7.13 -20.43 -9.21
C ARG A 78 8.01 -19.19 -9.29
N THR A 79 8.41 -18.84 -10.50
CA THR A 79 9.04 -17.54 -10.77
C THR A 79 7.97 -16.45 -10.79
N PRO A 80 8.09 -15.38 -9.97
CA PRO A 80 7.17 -14.25 -10.04
C PRO A 80 7.28 -13.54 -11.39
N LEU A 81 6.15 -13.04 -11.89
CA LEU A 81 6.09 -12.29 -13.13
C LEU A 81 6.27 -10.79 -12.91
N MET A 82 7.02 -10.16 -13.80
CA MET A 82 7.05 -8.71 -13.96
C MET A 82 5.88 -8.26 -14.83
N PRO A 83 5.44 -6.98 -14.72
CA PRO A 83 4.56 -6.38 -15.72
C PRO A 83 5.11 -6.58 -17.14
N GLU A 84 4.25 -6.95 -18.10
CA GLU A 84 4.65 -7.13 -19.51
C GLU A 84 5.10 -5.80 -20.17
N SER A 85 4.58 -4.69 -19.67
CA SER A 85 4.93 -3.34 -20.08
C SER A 85 5.26 -2.49 -18.85
N GLN A 86 5.99 -1.39 -19.05
CA GLN A 86 6.27 -0.44 -17.98
C GLN A 86 4.95 0.06 -17.36
N VAL A 87 4.83 -0.07 -16.04
CA VAL A 87 3.71 0.51 -15.28
C VAL A 87 3.79 2.02 -15.35
N LEU A 88 2.69 2.65 -15.76
CA LEU A 88 2.58 4.10 -15.88
C LEU A 88 1.71 4.67 -14.76
N LEU A 89 2.01 5.88 -14.31
CA LEU A 89 1.21 6.58 -13.30
C LEU A 89 -0.25 6.65 -13.75
N GLY A 90 -1.16 6.25 -12.87
CA GLY A 90 -2.60 6.17 -13.12
C GLY A 90 -3.08 4.88 -13.79
N ASP A 91 -2.18 3.92 -14.08
CA ASP A 91 -2.57 2.53 -14.30
C ASP A 91 -3.28 1.98 -13.06
N TYR A 92 -4.30 1.14 -13.26
CA TYR A 92 -5.20 0.71 -12.19
C TYR A 92 -4.49 -0.20 -11.19
N GLY A 93 -4.49 0.21 -9.92
CA GLY A 93 -3.76 -0.44 -8.83
C GLY A 93 -2.86 0.53 -8.06
N ILE A 94 -2.14 -0.02 -7.07
CA ILE A 94 -1.17 0.74 -6.28
C ILE A 94 0.09 0.99 -7.12
N PHE A 95 0.33 2.25 -7.45
CA PHE A 95 1.52 2.69 -8.19
C PHE A 95 2.73 2.91 -7.28
N ALA A 96 2.50 3.56 -6.13
CA ALA A 96 3.55 3.87 -5.16
C ALA A 96 3.04 3.73 -3.72
N ALA A 97 3.91 3.28 -2.82
CA ALA A 97 3.70 3.40 -1.38
C ALA A 97 4.18 4.78 -0.90
N LYS A 98 3.40 5.46 -0.06
CA LYS A 98 3.79 6.74 0.55
C LYS A 98 4.50 6.45 1.88
N VAL A 99 5.69 6.98 2.07
CA VAL A 99 6.52 6.84 3.27
C VAL A 99 6.62 8.19 3.96
N LYS A 100 6.24 8.22 5.24
CA LYS A 100 6.23 9.45 6.04
C LYS A 100 7.66 9.95 6.27
N CYS A 101 7.87 11.25 6.14
CA CYS A 101 9.18 11.85 6.37
C CYS A 101 9.08 13.13 7.20
N PRO A 102 9.76 13.21 8.36
CA PRO A 102 9.75 14.43 9.18
C PRO A 102 10.63 15.56 8.61
N ASN A 103 11.53 15.26 7.66
CA ASN A 103 12.35 16.25 6.99
C ASN A 103 12.72 15.76 5.58
N VAL A 104 11.88 16.13 4.60
CA VAL A 104 11.97 15.66 3.21
C VAL A 104 13.30 16.02 2.58
N LYS A 105 13.76 17.26 2.71
CA LYS A 105 15.05 17.70 2.16
C LYS A 105 16.23 16.88 2.70
N LYS A 106 16.29 16.62 4.01
CA LYS A 106 17.36 15.81 4.61
C LYS A 106 17.27 14.35 4.15
N ALA A 107 16.08 13.81 3.93
CA ALA A 107 15.91 12.48 3.36
C ALA A 107 16.37 12.44 1.90
N TYR A 108 16.02 13.45 1.10
CA TYR A 108 16.48 13.62 -0.28
C TYR A 108 18.01 13.56 -0.38
N ASP A 109 18.70 14.42 0.38
CA ASP A 109 20.17 14.45 0.43
C ASP A 109 20.77 13.10 0.83
N TYR A 110 20.10 12.37 1.75
CA TYR A 110 20.52 11.03 2.16
C TYR A 110 20.41 10.03 1.00
N PHE A 111 19.25 9.94 0.32
CA PHE A 111 19.05 8.97 -0.76
C PHE A 111 19.98 9.24 -1.95
N GLU A 112 20.17 10.51 -2.32
CA GLU A 112 21.17 10.94 -3.31
C GLU A 112 22.57 10.47 -2.93
N SER A 113 22.99 10.70 -1.68
CA SER A 113 24.31 10.28 -1.19
C SER A 113 24.53 8.76 -1.18
N LYS A 114 23.44 7.99 -1.18
CA LYS A 114 23.45 6.52 -1.27
C LYS A 114 23.39 6.00 -2.71
N GLY A 115 23.30 6.89 -3.70
CA GLY A 115 23.17 6.50 -5.10
C GLY A 115 21.84 5.79 -5.40
N ILE A 116 20.81 6.03 -4.58
CA ILE A 116 19.47 5.50 -4.81
C ILE A 116 18.80 6.38 -5.87
N PRO A 117 18.15 5.81 -6.90
CA PRO A 117 17.42 6.62 -7.87
C PRO A 117 16.31 7.42 -7.19
N VAL A 118 16.44 8.74 -7.23
CA VAL A 118 15.44 9.71 -6.75
C VAL A 118 14.87 10.47 -7.95
N SER A 119 13.61 10.89 -7.87
CA SER A 119 13.10 11.97 -8.71
C SER A 119 13.57 13.32 -8.19
N GLN A 120 13.42 14.39 -8.96
CA GLN A 120 13.60 15.76 -8.49
C GLN A 120 12.77 16.04 -7.23
N LEU A 121 13.36 16.75 -6.27
CA LEU A 121 12.63 17.32 -5.13
C LEU A 121 11.64 18.37 -5.64
N SER A 122 10.35 18.13 -5.39
CA SER A 122 9.27 18.98 -5.89
C SER A 122 8.23 19.26 -4.82
N VAL A 123 7.16 19.94 -5.19
CA VAL A 123 6.10 20.40 -4.30
C VAL A 123 4.75 19.90 -4.81
N ARG A 124 4.01 19.24 -3.92
CA ARG A 124 2.64 18.74 -4.16
C ARG A 124 1.64 19.91 -4.30
N PRO A 125 0.41 19.68 -4.79
CA PRO A 125 -0.61 20.72 -4.94
C PRO A 125 -1.00 21.41 -3.63
N ASN A 126 -0.77 20.75 -2.48
CA ASN A 126 -0.99 21.34 -1.15
C ASN A 126 0.20 22.19 -0.65
N GLY A 127 1.25 22.38 -1.44
CA GLY A 127 2.42 23.18 -1.08
C GLY A 127 3.48 22.44 -0.27
N GLU A 128 3.34 21.13 -0.05
CA GLU A 128 4.33 20.34 0.71
C GLU A 128 5.37 19.68 -0.19
N GLU A 129 6.62 19.66 0.30
CA GLU A 129 7.73 19.00 -0.38
C GLU A 129 7.56 17.48 -0.42
N HIS A 130 7.96 16.87 -1.53
CA HIS A 130 8.05 15.41 -1.69
C HIS A 130 9.00 15.04 -2.84
N PHE A 131 9.34 13.76 -2.94
CA PHE A 131 10.03 13.16 -4.08
C PHE A 131 9.74 11.66 -4.12
N PHE A 132 10.12 10.99 -5.21
CA PHE A 132 9.98 9.55 -5.37
C PHE A 132 11.34 8.88 -5.35
N ILE A 133 11.40 7.66 -4.82
CA ILE A 133 12.54 6.75 -4.96
C ILE A 133 12.12 5.44 -5.60
N LYS A 134 13.09 4.67 -6.09
CA LYS A 134 12.87 3.30 -6.56
C LYS A 134 13.61 2.28 -5.71
N ASP A 135 12.92 1.17 -5.42
CA ASP A 135 13.57 -0.02 -4.86
C ASP A 135 14.38 -0.78 -5.94
N PRO A 136 15.10 -1.85 -5.57
CA PRO A 136 15.85 -2.69 -6.51
C PRO A 136 15.01 -3.43 -7.56
N PHE A 137 13.69 -3.49 -7.39
CA PHE A 137 12.75 -4.16 -8.30
C PHE A 137 11.95 -3.17 -9.16
N GLY A 138 12.23 -1.87 -9.04
CA GLY A 138 11.59 -0.80 -9.80
C GLY A 138 10.29 -0.26 -9.22
N ASN A 139 9.92 -0.64 -8.00
CA ASN A 139 8.73 -0.14 -7.30
C ASN A 139 8.98 1.26 -6.76
N PHE A 140 7.99 2.14 -6.92
CA PHE A 140 8.07 3.51 -6.48
C PHE A 140 7.65 3.68 -5.02
N PHE A 141 8.40 4.50 -4.29
CA PHE A 141 8.02 4.98 -2.97
C PHE A 141 8.02 6.51 -3.00
N GLU A 142 6.91 7.12 -2.59
CA GLU A 142 6.84 8.57 -2.40
C GLU A 142 7.29 8.92 -0.99
N ILE A 143 8.35 9.72 -0.88
CA ILE A 143 8.79 10.28 0.39
C ILE A 143 8.12 11.65 0.55
N TYR A 144 7.18 11.76 1.47
CA TYR A 144 6.35 12.96 1.64
C TYR A 144 6.45 13.53 3.05
N ASN A 145 6.25 14.84 3.17
CA ASN A 145 6.30 15.52 4.45
C ASN A 145 5.22 15.01 5.42
N HIS A 146 5.63 14.58 6.61
CA HIS A 146 4.72 14.22 7.69
C HIS A 146 5.41 14.38 9.05
N GLY A 147 4.89 15.28 9.88
CA GLY A 147 5.54 15.67 11.15
C GLY A 147 5.33 14.72 12.33
N TYR A 148 4.37 13.80 12.27
CA TYR A 148 4.14 12.85 13.37
C TYR A 148 5.22 11.77 13.42
N ILE A 149 5.79 11.57 14.60
CA ILE A 149 6.73 10.50 14.92
C ILE A 149 6.21 9.80 16.19
N PHE A 150 6.04 8.48 16.13
CA PHE A 150 5.65 7.67 17.28
C PHE A 150 6.81 7.51 18.27
N LYS A 151 8.00 7.18 17.77
CA LYS A 151 9.25 7.06 18.54
C LYS A 151 10.43 7.55 17.70
N ASP A 152 11.13 8.58 18.16
CA ASP A 152 12.28 9.12 17.42
C ASP A 152 13.48 8.16 17.50
N GLU A 153 13.74 7.46 16.39
CA GLU A 153 14.89 6.57 16.20
C GLU A 153 16.00 7.23 15.37
N LYS A 154 15.89 8.54 15.12
CA LYS A 154 16.83 9.34 14.31
C LYS A 154 16.97 8.85 12.86
N LYS A 155 15.96 8.17 12.31
CA LYS A 155 15.91 7.72 10.92
C LYS A 155 15.39 8.83 10.02
N HIS A 156 15.81 8.80 8.74
CA HIS A 156 15.41 9.81 7.75
C HIS A 156 13.93 9.73 7.35
N VAL A 157 13.33 8.55 7.48
CA VAL A 157 11.94 8.27 7.13
C VAL A 157 11.29 7.38 8.20
N SER A 158 9.96 7.33 8.17
CA SER A 158 9.13 6.46 9.01
C SER A 158 8.59 5.27 8.21
N GLY A 159 7.57 4.60 8.73
CA GLY A 159 6.79 3.61 8.00
C GLY A 159 5.83 4.22 6.98
N VAL A 160 5.04 3.33 6.38
CA VAL A 160 4.02 3.67 5.38
C VAL A 160 2.98 4.62 5.97
N GLY A 161 2.65 5.66 5.22
CA GLY A 161 1.56 6.58 5.51
C GLY A 161 0.47 6.64 4.47
N GLY A 162 0.50 5.79 3.45
CA GLY A 162 -0.46 5.87 2.37
C GLY A 162 -0.02 5.15 1.10
N VAL A 163 -0.78 5.35 0.04
CA VAL A 163 -0.48 4.88 -1.31
C VAL A 163 -0.99 5.86 -2.37
N VAL A 164 -0.37 5.81 -3.54
CA VAL A 164 -0.86 6.42 -4.78
C VAL A 164 -1.51 5.32 -5.62
N ILE A 165 -2.80 5.48 -5.95
CA ILE A 165 -3.63 4.48 -6.61
C ILE A 165 -4.17 5.05 -7.91
N GLY A 166 -3.95 4.35 -9.03
CA GLY A 166 -4.63 4.65 -10.28
C GLY A 166 -6.05 4.10 -10.26
N VAL A 167 -7.03 4.92 -10.64
CA VAL A 167 -8.46 4.55 -10.66
C VAL A 167 -9.12 4.98 -11.97
N SER A 168 -10.15 4.25 -12.41
CA SER A 168 -10.89 4.62 -13.62
C SER A 168 -11.83 5.80 -13.40
N ASP A 169 -12.39 5.92 -12.20
CA ASP A 169 -13.41 6.91 -11.84
C ASP A 169 -13.33 7.21 -10.35
N ILE A 170 -12.84 8.40 -10.01
CA ILE A 170 -12.68 8.85 -8.62
C ILE A 170 -14.01 8.80 -7.86
N GLU A 171 -15.14 9.15 -8.48
CA GLU A 171 -16.43 9.17 -7.79
C GLU A 171 -16.90 7.77 -7.40
N LYS A 172 -16.59 6.75 -8.22
CA LYS A 172 -16.85 5.36 -7.86
C LYS A 172 -15.93 4.89 -6.74
N SER A 173 -14.64 5.23 -6.81
CA SER A 173 -13.65 4.83 -5.81
C SER A 173 -13.89 5.49 -4.45
N LEU A 174 -14.46 6.69 -4.41
CA LEU A 174 -14.84 7.35 -3.15
C LEU A 174 -15.85 6.53 -2.33
N LYS A 175 -16.68 5.70 -2.96
CA LYS A 175 -17.60 4.80 -2.21
C LYS A 175 -16.85 3.82 -1.30
N LEU A 176 -15.63 3.43 -1.68
CA LEU A 176 -14.77 2.61 -0.83
C LEU A 176 -13.91 3.49 0.08
N TYR A 177 -13.04 4.32 -0.50
CA TYR A 177 -12.01 5.03 0.26
C TYR A 177 -12.59 6.06 1.23
N ARG A 178 -13.61 6.82 0.80
CA ARG A 178 -14.29 7.79 1.67
C ARG A 178 -15.33 7.11 2.54
N ASP A 179 -16.29 6.43 1.93
CA ASP A 179 -17.50 6.03 2.65
C ASP A 179 -17.28 4.79 3.55
N ILE A 180 -16.40 3.86 3.19
CA ILE A 180 -16.12 2.64 3.99
C ILE A 180 -14.87 2.84 4.84
N LEU A 181 -13.75 3.24 4.22
CA LEU A 181 -12.44 3.37 4.90
C LEU A 181 -12.28 4.70 5.65
N GLY A 182 -13.20 5.65 5.45
CA GLY A 182 -13.34 6.85 6.27
C GLY A 182 -12.39 7.99 5.90
N TYR A 183 -11.73 7.96 4.73
CA TYR A 183 -10.91 9.07 4.24
C TYR A 183 -11.82 10.22 3.76
N ASP A 184 -12.45 10.89 4.71
CA ASP A 184 -13.55 11.85 4.57
C ASP A 184 -13.12 13.30 4.29
N THR A 185 -11.82 13.59 4.37
CA THR A 185 -11.26 14.92 4.16
C THR A 185 -10.46 14.97 2.88
N ILE A 186 -10.84 15.86 1.97
CA ILE A 186 -10.09 16.14 0.73
C ILE A 186 -9.05 17.22 1.05
N ILE A 187 -7.75 16.89 0.91
CA ILE A 187 -6.65 17.85 1.02
C ILE A 187 -6.57 18.69 -0.26
N TYR A 188 -6.68 18.04 -1.42
CA TYR A 188 -6.87 18.70 -2.71
C TYR A 188 -7.59 17.78 -3.69
N ASP A 189 -8.28 18.38 -4.65
CA ASP A 189 -8.83 17.74 -5.86
C ASP A 189 -8.51 18.68 -7.01
N THR A 190 -7.62 18.28 -7.90
CA THR A 190 -7.08 19.16 -8.94
C THR A 190 -6.92 18.39 -10.24
N THR A 191 -7.23 19.05 -11.36
CA THR A 191 -7.03 18.51 -12.71
C THR A 191 -5.98 19.33 -13.44
N ALA A 192 -4.87 18.69 -13.81
CA ALA A 192 -3.76 19.33 -14.51
C ALA A 192 -2.77 18.30 -15.09
N VAL A 193 -1.79 18.82 -15.84
CA VAL A 193 -0.47 18.18 -15.97
C VAL A 193 0.36 18.63 -14.77
N PHE A 194 0.98 17.67 -14.07
CA PHE A 194 1.62 17.90 -12.78
C PHE A 194 3.14 17.85 -12.91
N GLU A 195 3.81 18.98 -12.72
CA GLU A 195 5.27 19.07 -12.82
C GLU A 195 5.97 18.19 -11.78
N ASP A 196 5.39 18.05 -10.59
CA ASP A 196 5.89 17.19 -9.51
C ASP A 196 5.88 15.69 -9.84
N LEU A 197 5.16 15.29 -10.90
CA LEU A 197 5.06 13.92 -11.36
C LEU A 197 5.83 13.67 -12.67
N ALA A 198 6.41 14.71 -13.29
CA ALA A 198 6.90 14.66 -14.68
C ALA A 198 8.02 13.65 -14.95
N GLU A 199 8.80 13.28 -13.93
CA GLU A 199 9.87 12.26 -14.03
C GLU A 199 9.37 10.82 -13.83
N LEU A 200 8.12 10.63 -13.40
CA LEU A 200 7.51 9.32 -13.30
C LEU A 200 7.10 8.80 -14.68
N PRO A 201 7.15 7.49 -14.93
CA PRO A 201 6.58 6.89 -16.13
C PRO A 201 5.12 7.30 -16.31
N GLY A 202 4.81 7.93 -17.45
CA GLY A 202 3.46 8.45 -17.73
C GLY A 202 3.11 9.77 -17.03
N GLY A 203 3.96 10.30 -16.14
CA GLY A 203 3.64 11.45 -15.28
C GLY A 203 3.52 12.81 -15.99
N LYS A 204 3.78 12.86 -17.31
CA LYS A 204 3.50 14.03 -18.16
C LYS A 204 2.06 14.05 -18.71
N GLY A 205 1.26 13.05 -18.34
CA GLY A 205 -0.15 13.00 -18.71
C GLY A 205 -0.98 14.06 -18.00
N ASN A 206 -2.22 14.20 -18.44
CA ASN A 206 -3.25 15.00 -17.80
C ASN A 206 -4.05 14.11 -16.84
N PHE A 207 -4.16 14.52 -15.58
CA PHE A 207 -4.79 13.74 -14.53
C PHE A 207 -5.79 14.58 -13.74
N ARG A 208 -6.85 13.94 -13.23
CA ARG A 208 -7.51 14.40 -12.00
C ARG A 208 -6.84 13.69 -10.84
N ARG A 209 -6.33 14.46 -9.88
CA ARG A 209 -5.59 13.97 -8.71
C ARG A 209 -6.29 14.42 -7.44
N MET A 210 -6.62 13.47 -6.57
CA MET A 210 -7.32 13.73 -5.32
C MET A 210 -6.57 13.09 -4.16
N LEU A 211 -6.19 13.91 -3.17
CA LEU A 211 -5.56 13.44 -1.94
C LEU A 211 -6.56 13.47 -0.79
N LEU A 212 -6.75 12.32 -0.16
CA LEU A 212 -7.73 12.10 0.91
C LEU A 212 -7.03 11.79 2.24
N THR A 213 -7.59 12.27 3.34
CA THR A 213 -7.20 11.93 4.72
C THR A 213 -8.43 11.81 5.63
N HIS A 214 -8.22 11.51 6.91
CA HIS A 214 -9.26 11.44 7.93
C HIS A 214 -9.41 12.77 8.68
N SER A 215 -10.66 13.21 8.90
CA SER A 215 -10.99 14.35 9.77
C SER A 215 -10.80 14.00 11.24
N GLN A 216 -10.97 12.73 11.58
CA GLN A 216 -10.86 12.19 12.92
C GLN A 216 -9.50 11.54 13.15
N THR A 217 -8.92 11.76 14.32
CA THR A 217 -7.72 11.01 14.74
C THR A 217 -8.03 9.51 14.80
N PRO A 218 -7.20 8.65 14.19
CA PRO A 218 -7.37 7.19 14.24
C PRO A 218 -7.48 6.66 15.68
N LYS A 219 -8.43 5.73 15.90
CA LYS A 219 -8.70 5.11 17.21
C LYS A 219 -8.41 3.62 17.16
N GLY A 220 -7.95 3.04 18.27
CA GLY A 220 -7.63 1.62 18.36
C GLY A 220 -6.31 1.34 19.05
N SER A 221 -5.98 0.07 19.23
CA SER A 221 -4.78 -0.35 19.99
C SER A 221 -3.48 0.16 19.36
N PHE A 222 -3.35 0.00 18.04
CA PHE A 222 -2.16 0.41 17.28
C PHE A 222 -2.33 1.74 16.53
N SER A 223 -3.44 2.45 16.75
CA SER A 223 -3.75 3.64 15.96
C SER A 223 -2.74 4.78 16.15
N LYS A 224 -2.15 4.90 17.35
CA LYS A 224 -1.03 5.83 17.60
C LYS A 224 0.24 5.42 16.86
N PHE A 225 0.50 4.12 16.73
CA PHE A 225 1.67 3.64 16.00
C PHE A 225 1.53 3.93 14.50
N PHE A 226 0.39 3.57 13.90
CA PHE A 226 0.13 3.84 12.49
C PHE A 226 0.01 5.34 12.20
N GLY A 227 -0.69 6.09 13.06
CA GLY A 227 -0.93 7.52 12.89
C GLY A 227 -1.84 7.84 11.70
N GLN A 228 -1.96 9.13 11.38
CA GLN A 228 -2.74 9.61 10.24
C GLN A 228 -2.17 9.10 8.91
N SER A 229 -3.01 8.88 7.90
CA SER A 229 -2.58 8.39 6.59
C SER A 229 -3.26 9.16 5.46
N GLU A 230 -2.72 9.01 4.25
CA GLU A 230 -3.21 9.64 3.02
C GLU A 230 -3.49 8.58 1.94
N ILE A 231 -4.58 8.74 1.19
CA ILE A 231 -4.82 7.98 -0.05
C ILE A 231 -4.87 8.97 -1.20
N GLU A 232 -4.00 8.78 -2.19
CA GLU A 232 -3.98 9.60 -3.39
C GLU A 232 -4.58 8.82 -4.55
N LEU A 233 -5.70 9.31 -5.07
CA LEU A 233 -6.38 8.76 -6.24
C LEU A 233 -5.94 9.53 -7.48
N VAL A 234 -5.48 8.81 -8.50
CA VAL A 234 -5.03 9.36 -9.78
C VAL A 234 -5.91 8.80 -10.89
N GLN A 235 -6.68 9.66 -11.55
CA GLN A 235 -7.48 9.31 -12.71
C GLN A 235 -6.87 9.95 -13.96
N VAL A 236 -6.47 9.11 -14.90
CA VAL A 236 -5.89 9.55 -16.19
C VAL A 236 -6.98 10.05 -17.12
N LEU A 237 -6.72 11.16 -17.82
CA LEU A 237 -7.72 11.82 -18.69
C LEU A 237 -7.37 11.77 -20.18
N ASP A 238 -6.14 11.39 -20.53
CA ASP A 238 -5.59 11.50 -21.88
C ASP A 238 -5.11 10.18 -22.50
N ARG A 239 -5.20 9.07 -21.76
CA ARG A 239 -4.93 7.72 -22.25
C ARG A 239 -5.80 6.68 -21.54
N GLU A 240 -5.93 5.51 -22.17
CA GLU A 240 -6.52 4.33 -21.54
C GLU A 240 -5.50 3.67 -20.59
N PRO A 241 -5.80 3.55 -19.28
CA PRO A 241 -4.91 2.89 -18.34
C PRO A 241 -4.99 1.36 -18.40
N ASN A 242 -3.89 0.68 -18.04
CA ASN A 242 -3.88 -0.77 -17.88
C ASN A 242 -4.11 -1.15 -16.41
N LYS A 243 -4.60 -2.37 -16.14
CA LYS A 243 -4.47 -2.95 -14.80
C LYS A 243 -3.02 -3.30 -14.53
N ILE A 244 -2.44 -2.82 -13.43
CA ILE A 244 -1.03 -3.08 -13.06
C ILE A 244 -0.76 -4.58 -13.01
N PHE A 245 -1.70 -5.39 -12.51
CA PHE A 245 -1.60 -6.85 -12.41
C PHE A 245 -2.25 -7.63 -13.56
N LYS A 246 -2.49 -6.99 -14.71
CA LYS A 246 -3.00 -7.70 -15.90
C LYS A 246 -2.11 -8.91 -16.21
N ASN A 247 -2.74 -10.09 -16.37
CA ASN A 247 -2.09 -11.39 -16.60
C ASN A 247 -1.12 -11.85 -15.49
N ARG A 248 -1.22 -11.30 -14.28
CA ARG A 248 -0.37 -11.62 -13.14
C ARG A 248 -1.23 -11.96 -11.92
N TYR A 249 -0.63 -12.65 -10.97
CA TYR A 249 -1.28 -13.08 -9.75
C TYR A 249 -0.82 -12.23 -8.56
N TRP A 250 -1.63 -12.22 -7.51
CA TRP A 250 -1.22 -11.68 -6.22
C TRP A 250 0.08 -12.35 -5.78
N GLY A 251 1.07 -11.57 -5.38
CA GLY A 251 2.43 -12.03 -5.06
C GLY A 251 3.44 -11.96 -6.22
N ASP A 252 3.00 -11.66 -7.46
CA ASP A 252 3.90 -11.25 -8.53
C ASP A 252 4.46 -9.83 -8.27
N LEU A 253 5.47 -9.39 -9.04
CA LEU A 253 6.27 -8.21 -8.66
C LEU A 253 5.45 -6.92 -8.62
N GLY A 254 5.50 -6.16 -7.52
CA GLY A 254 4.72 -4.93 -7.36
C GLY A 254 3.97 -4.86 -6.04
N PHE A 255 3.21 -3.79 -5.82
CA PHE A 255 2.37 -3.65 -4.64
C PHE A 255 1.07 -4.47 -4.78
N ILE A 256 0.91 -5.49 -3.94
CA ILE A 256 -0.12 -6.54 -4.12
C ILE A 256 -1.40 -6.29 -3.30
N HIS A 257 -1.33 -5.46 -2.26
CA HIS A 257 -2.51 -5.02 -1.49
C HIS A 257 -2.19 -3.82 -0.60
N LEU A 258 -3.24 -3.19 -0.06
CA LEU A 258 -3.20 -2.28 1.08
C LEU A 258 -3.98 -2.88 2.26
N CYS A 259 -3.29 -3.15 3.37
CA CYS A 259 -3.90 -3.80 4.53
C CYS A 259 -4.22 -2.80 5.66
N TYR A 260 -5.38 -2.97 6.28
CA TYR A 260 -5.83 -2.17 7.42
C TYR A 260 -5.98 -3.05 8.67
N ASP A 261 -5.41 -2.60 9.79
CA ASP A 261 -5.69 -3.23 11.09
C ASP A 261 -7.03 -2.70 11.62
N MET A 262 -7.87 -3.58 12.15
CA MET A 262 -9.25 -3.22 12.45
C MET A 262 -9.90 -4.12 13.50
N LYS A 263 -11.03 -3.66 14.04
CA LYS A 263 -11.90 -4.40 14.96
C LYS A 263 -13.34 -4.40 14.48
N ASN A 264 -14.02 -5.50 14.78
CA ASN A 264 -15.40 -5.80 14.41
C ASN A 264 -15.57 -6.02 12.89
N MET A 265 -14.84 -7.01 12.36
CA MET A 265 -14.84 -7.36 10.93
C MET A 265 -16.23 -7.71 10.39
N ASN A 266 -17.11 -8.31 11.20
CA ASN A 266 -18.49 -8.61 10.78
C ASN A 266 -19.30 -7.33 10.46
N ASP A 267 -19.08 -6.25 11.21
CA ASP A 267 -19.74 -4.97 10.95
C ASP A 267 -19.21 -4.36 9.64
N LEU A 268 -17.90 -4.51 9.36
CA LEU A 268 -17.31 -4.12 8.08
C LEU A 268 -17.85 -4.97 6.92
N GLU A 269 -17.96 -6.30 7.07
CA GLU A 269 -18.48 -7.21 6.05
C GLU A 269 -19.90 -6.83 5.62
N LYS A 270 -20.76 -6.51 6.59
CA LYS A 270 -22.12 -6.04 6.33
C LYS A 270 -22.10 -4.74 5.52
N GLU A 271 -21.33 -3.75 5.96
CA GLU A 271 -21.28 -2.44 5.29
C GLU A 271 -20.69 -2.54 3.87
N CYS A 272 -19.61 -3.31 3.72
CA CYS A 272 -19.01 -3.63 2.44
C CYS A 272 -20.03 -4.27 1.49
N THR A 273 -20.78 -5.27 1.96
CA THR A 273 -21.83 -5.93 1.17
C THR A 273 -22.94 -4.95 0.77
N ASP A 274 -23.43 -4.14 1.71
CA ASP A 274 -24.49 -3.15 1.47
C ASP A 274 -24.08 -2.08 0.44
N LYS A 275 -22.78 -1.76 0.36
CA LYS A 275 -22.22 -0.76 -0.56
C LYS A 275 -21.67 -1.36 -1.87
N GLY A 276 -21.78 -2.67 -2.07
CA GLY A 276 -21.37 -3.34 -3.31
C GLY A 276 -19.90 -3.75 -3.38
N PHE A 277 -19.23 -3.89 -2.24
CA PHE A 277 -17.83 -4.31 -2.10
C PHE A 277 -17.70 -5.60 -1.25
N PRO A 278 -18.41 -6.70 -1.59
CA PRO A 278 -18.43 -7.89 -0.75
C PRO A 278 -17.03 -8.48 -0.56
N PHE A 279 -16.82 -9.19 0.55
CA PHE A 279 -15.57 -9.90 0.80
C PHE A 279 -15.35 -10.97 -0.28
N THR A 280 -14.19 -10.91 -0.93
CA THR A 280 -13.75 -11.85 -1.95
C THR A 280 -12.97 -13.02 -1.34
N VAL A 281 -12.29 -12.77 -0.22
CA VAL A 281 -11.64 -13.77 0.65
C VAL A 281 -12.01 -13.43 2.09
N ASN A 282 -12.32 -14.44 2.90
CA ASN A 282 -12.55 -14.30 4.33
C ASN A 282 -11.97 -15.53 5.04
N SER A 283 -10.91 -15.34 5.82
CA SER A 283 -10.23 -16.46 6.48
C SER A 283 -11.12 -17.17 7.49
N ASN A 284 -12.15 -16.49 8.03
CA ASN A 284 -13.08 -17.08 8.99
C ASN A 284 -14.02 -18.14 8.39
N VAL A 285 -14.31 -18.09 7.09
CA VAL A 285 -15.33 -18.97 6.47
C VAL A 285 -14.84 -20.41 6.34
N LYS A 286 -13.52 -20.65 6.13
CA LYS A 286 -12.96 -22.00 6.09
C LYS A 286 -12.91 -22.68 7.47
N HIS A 287 -13.08 -21.93 8.57
CA HIS A 287 -13.02 -22.48 9.93
C HIS A 287 -14.28 -23.22 10.38
N ASN A 288 -15.39 -23.15 9.63
CA ASN A 288 -16.67 -23.77 10.02
C ASN A 288 -16.78 -25.29 9.77
N LYS A 289 -15.73 -25.97 9.29
CA LYS A 289 -15.74 -27.45 9.17
C LYS A 289 -14.67 -28.20 9.98
N LYS A 290 -13.53 -27.59 10.33
CA LYS A 290 -12.46 -28.23 11.13
C LYS A 290 -11.61 -27.15 11.82
N GLY A 291 -12.07 -26.64 12.97
CA GLY A 291 -11.48 -25.53 13.72
C GLY A 291 -9.96 -25.38 13.65
N ASN A 292 -9.53 -24.11 13.52
CA ASN A 292 -8.17 -23.57 13.41
C ASN A 292 -7.45 -23.77 12.06
N PHE A 293 -7.31 -22.67 11.32
CA PHE A 293 -6.23 -22.45 10.35
C PHE A 293 -5.06 -21.92 11.17
N ASP A 294 -3.93 -22.61 11.05
CA ASP A 294 -2.68 -22.27 11.69
C ASP A 294 -1.82 -21.56 10.64
N MET A 295 -1.70 -20.23 10.76
CA MET A 295 -0.70 -19.43 10.03
C MET A 295 0.66 -19.48 10.76
N GLY A 296 0.92 -20.53 11.54
CA GLY A 296 1.98 -20.55 12.53
C GLY A 296 1.75 -19.47 13.60
N GLU A 297 2.81 -18.75 13.95
CA GLU A 297 2.80 -17.66 14.95
C GLU A 297 1.91 -16.45 14.57
N ALA A 298 1.30 -16.42 13.38
CA ALA A 298 0.50 -15.32 12.84
C ALA A 298 -1.01 -15.63 12.67
N ALA A 299 -1.57 -16.55 13.46
CA ALA A 299 -3.01 -16.86 13.42
C ALA A 299 -3.88 -15.61 13.65
N GLY A 300 -4.54 -15.13 12.58
CA GLY A 300 -5.37 -13.93 12.58
C GLY A 300 -6.52 -14.01 11.58
N HIS A 301 -7.60 -13.28 11.86
CA HIS A 301 -8.73 -13.13 10.93
C HIS A 301 -8.39 -12.03 9.91
N PHE A 302 -8.38 -12.38 8.63
CA PHE A 302 -8.19 -11.44 7.53
C PHE A 302 -9.24 -11.63 6.45
N SER A 303 -9.49 -10.55 5.71
CA SER A 303 -10.46 -10.48 4.63
C SER A 303 -9.92 -9.63 3.50
N TYR A 304 -10.38 -9.86 2.27
CA TYR A 304 -10.06 -9.04 1.11
C TYR A 304 -11.33 -8.52 0.45
N ILE A 305 -11.24 -7.33 -0.11
CA ILE A 305 -12.23 -6.70 -1.00
C ILE A 305 -11.48 -6.16 -2.21
N GLU A 306 -12.20 -5.84 -3.27
CA GLU A 306 -11.66 -5.14 -4.43
C GLU A 306 -12.23 -3.72 -4.46
N ASP A 307 -11.41 -2.74 -4.82
CA ASP A 307 -11.93 -1.44 -5.28
C ASP A 307 -12.64 -1.61 -6.65
N PRO A 308 -13.29 -0.57 -7.21
CA PRO A 308 -13.98 -0.68 -8.50
C PRO A 308 -13.09 -1.13 -9.67
N ASP A 309 -11.77 -1.01 -9.54
CA ASP A 309 -10.79 -1.31 -10.58
C ASP A 309 -10.04 -2.64 -10.33
N GLY A 310 -10.24 -3.27 -9.16
CA GLY A 310 -9.64 -4.55 -8.76
C GLY A 310 -8.41 -4.42 -7.85
N THR A 311 -8.14 -3.24 -7.29
CA THR A 311 -7.10 -3.05 -6.27
C THR A 311 -7.53 -3.71 -4.96
N LEU A 312 -6.59 -4.38 -4.29
CA LEU A 312 -6.80 -5.09 -3.02
C LEU A 312 -6.40 -4.29 -1.79
#